data_AF-L8JSZ4-F1
#
_entry.id   AF-L8JSZ4-F1
#
_cell.length_a   1.000
_cell.length_b   1.000
_cell.length_c   1.000
_cell.angle_alpha   90.00
_cell.angle_beta   90.00
_cell.angle_gamma   90.00
#
_symmetry.space_group_name_H-M   'P 1'
#
loop_
_entity.id
_entity.type
_entity.pdbx_description
1 polymer ?
#
loop_
_entity_poly.entity_id
_entity_poly.type
_entity_poly.pdbx_seq_one_letter_code
_entity_poly.pdbx_strand_id
1 'polypeptide(L)'
;MTGTSSSGLCIWYYNCAQTLALQPGKTYYWRIWNGSTHTNGQSFTVPGCSGGGGQTIYGIHFWASGAGNLMNNKKGWTLEVINAENNNPHAIDGLINAINNEGAYTPIVRINWNYGNTIPNPSLHQEFANRCRSIVSNLYNNYGVKYFHIGNEMNQDYEYAPDGDGKGVPADEYASCFKTVYSTVKAAVPGAQILVGPVANWNAVGQYTWTGPRVYYDQYFDRIVNQIGGQCDGYAIHTYGMHGNDNRDWYTTPDRPFALQTAHRAQNSWGFGSYKVMMKVLAKYSYARTKPVFITETNTYHGLTGPEVVNGDAPAFSYPSGWMQQSFSEINSWNTNAAGENIYGQKINALCWFVYEDDGMWRYFALANNYGNLPTARNDFQNAVNYNYGSSVSRMSNEEQLSNGLIDDETLSEELPGGVYIYPNPAEHILHIKLKNPSEKAHIMIYTLTGEEVYSITYQGELISIPTSALESGAYLVKVVTTDEVKVSKVQIK
;
A
#
# COMPACT_ATOMS: atom_id res chain seq x y z
N MET A 1 -13.94 7.15 -49.66
CA MET A 1 -13.91 8.47 -48.96
C MET A 1 -12.57 8.59 -48.27
N THR A 2 -11.84 9.65 -48.58
CA THR A 2 -10.47 9.95 -48.13
C THR A 2 -10.44 10.30 -46.65
N GLY A 3 -9.69 9.52 -45.85
CA GLY A 3 -9.54 9.74 -44.41
C GLY A 3 -8.42 10.72 -44.11
N THR A 4 -8.77 11.88 -43.56
CA THR A 4 -7.84 12.85 -42.98
C THR A 4 -7.35 12.37 -41.62
N SER A 5 -6.02 12.42 -41.45
CA SER A 5 -5.34 12.29 -40.17
C SER A 5 -5.66 13.48 -39.27
N SER A 6 -6.32 13.23 -38.15
CA SER A 6 -6.28 14.09 -36.97
C SER A 6 -5.97 13.21 -35.77
N SER A 7 -5.03 13.67 -34.96
CA SER A 7 -4.38 13.09 -33.79
C SER A 7 -5.29 12.76 -32.59
N GLY A 8 -6.49 12.22 -32.84
CA GLY A 8 -7.35 11.64 -31.81
C GLY A 8 -7.48 10.13 -32.04
N LEU A 9 -7.10 9.31 -31.06
CA LEU A 9 -7.39 7.87 -31.06
C LEU A 9 -8.92 7.66 -31.14
N CYS A 10 -9.45 7.44 -32.33
CA CYS A 10 -10.76 6.83 -32.52
C CYS A 10 -10.57 5.32 -32.51
N ILE A 11 -10.78 4.68 -31.36
CA ILE A 11 -10.87 3.22 -31.28
C ILE A 11 -12.30 2.82 -31.63
N TRP A 12 -12.45 1.96 -32.64
CA TRP A 12 -13.74 1.45 -33.09
C TRP A 12 -13.98 0.07 -32.47
N TYR A 13 -15.03 -0.05 -31.66
CA TYR A 13 -15.45 -1.31 -31.06
C TYR A 13 -16.64 -1.86 -31.86
N TYR A 14 -16.42 -2.95 -32.60
CA TYR A 14 -17.43 -3.55 -33.50
C TYR A 14 -18.27 -4.64 -32.83
N ASN A 15 -17.99 -5.02 -31.57
CA ASN A 15 -18.78 -6.00 -30.84
C ASN A 15 -18.79 -5.70 -29.32
N CYS A 16 -19.81 -6.21 -28.61
CA CYS A 16 -19.97 -6.05 -27.16
C CYS A 16 -19.02 -6.94 -26.32
N ALA A 17 -18.10 -7.68 -26.95
CA ALA A 17 -17.22 -8.64 -26.27
C ALA A 17 -15.88 -8.03 -25.83
N GLN A 18 -15.56 -6.80 -26.27
CA GLN A 18 -14.34 -6.11 -25.88
C GLN A 18 -14.59 -5.19 -24.67
N THR A 19 -13.78 -5.36 -23.64
CA THR A 19 -13.81 -4.50 -22.46
C THR A 19 -13.15 -3.15 -22.76
N LEU A 20 -13.88 -2.06 -22.58
CA LEU A 20 -13.35 -0.71 -22.69
C LEU A 20 -12.54 -0.38 -21.42
N ALA A 21 -11.22 -0.24 -21.56
CA ALA A 21 -10.35 0.22 -20.48
C ALA A 21 -10.22 1.75 -20.52
N LEU A 22 -10.61 2.42 -19.44
CA LEU A 22 -10.54 3.87 -19.32
C LEU A 22 -9.46 4.28 -18.31
N GLN A 23 -8.74 5.36 -18.62
CA GLN A 23 -7.66 5.91 -17.79
C GLN A 23 -8.25 6.89 -16.76
N PRO A 24 -7.90 6.76 -15.47
CA PRO A 24 -8.27 7.73 -14.45
C PRO A 24 -7.82 9.15 -14.78
N GLY A 25 -8.64 10.15 -14.47
CA GLY A 25 -8.33 11.56 -14.68
C GLY A 25 -8.47 12.05 -16.12
N LYS A 26 -8.91 11.18 -17.04
CA LYS A 26 -9.08 11.51 -18.45
C LYS A 26 -10.55 11.75 -18.80
N THR A 27 -10.80 12.82 -19.53
CA THR A 27 -12.12 13.12 -20.10
C THR A 27 -12.30 12.36 -21.40
N TYR A 28 -13.35 11.56 -21.46
CA TYR A 28 -13.75 10.81 -22.64
C TYR A 28 -14.95 11.46 -23.30
N TYR A 29 -14.87 11.54 -24.61
CA TYR A 29 -15.97 11.95 -25.49
C TYR A 29 -16.43 10.70 -26.23
N TRP A 30 -17.74 10.51 -26.37
CA TRP A 30 -18.27 9.35 -27.05
C TRP A 30 -19.39 9.73 -28.01
N ARG A 31 -19.53 8.93 -29.06
CA ARG A 31 -20.62 9.00 -30.02
C ARG A 31 -21.02 7.59 -30.44
N ILE A 32 -22.31 7.39 -30.69
CA ILE A 32 -22.84 6.13 -31.24
C ILE A 32 -23.15 6.36 -32.72
N TRP A 33 -22.80 5.39 -33.56
CA TRP A 33 -23.23 5.32 -34.96
C TRP A 33 -24.34 4.29 -35.09
N ASN A 34 -25.49 4.69 -35.66
CA ASN A 34 -26.63 3.79 -35.84
C ASN A 34 -26.76 3.24 -37.28
N GLY A 35 -25.75 3.45 -38.13
CA GLY A 35 -25.81 3.10 -39.55
C GLY A 35 -26.17 4.26 -40.50
N SER A 36 -26.62 5.41 -39.97
CA SER A 36 -27.02 6.57 -40.78
C SER A 36 -26.63 7.93 -40.19
N THR A 37 -26.66 8.07 -38.86
CA THR A 37 -26.30 9.30 -38.15
C THR A 37 -25.44 9.00 -36.92
N HIS A 38 -24.57 9.95 -36.58
CA HIS A 38 -23.83 9.94 -35.32
C HIS A 38 -24.63 10.68 -34.25
N THR A 39 -24.82 10.07 -33.10
CA THR A 39 -25.35 10.72 -31.91
C THR A 39 -24.21 10.90 -30.91
N ASN A 40 -23.90 12.15 -30.55
CA ASN A 40 -22.89 12.45 -29.53
C ASN A 40 -23.54 12.39 -28.14
N GLY A 41 -22.84 11.78 -27.18
CA GLY A 41 -23.22 11.84 -25.78
C GLY A 41 -22.53 12.97 -25.03
N GLN A 42 -22.95 13.20 -23.78
CA GLN A 42 -22.19 14.06 -22.87
C GLN A 42 -20.83 13.43 -22.59
N SER A 43 -19.79 14.26 -22.60
CA SER A 43 -18.47 13.81 -22.13
C SER A 43 -18.55 13.45 -20.65
N PHE A 44 -17.68 12.54 -20.24
CA PHE A 44 -17.51 12.21 -18.84
C PHE A 44 -16.03 12.10 -18.52
N THR A 45 -15.65 12.52 -17.31
CA THR A 45 -14.29 12.37 -16.80
C THR A 45 -14.27 11.15 -15.92
N VAL A 46 -13.40 10.19 -16.22
CA VAL A 46 -13.12 9.12 -15.25
C VAL A 46 -12.51 9.80 -14.05
N PRO A 47 -13.10 9.67 -12.84
CA PRO A 47 -12.49 10.22 -11.65
C PRO A 47 -11.03 9.78 -11.63
N GLY A 48 -10.11 10.74 -11.47
CA GLY A 48 -8.75 10.37 -11.10
C GLY A 48 -8.85 9.44 -9.90
N CYS A 49 -8.03 8.40 -9.83
CA CYS A 49 -7.87 7.71 -8.56
C CYS A 49 -7.51 8.81 -7.57
N SER A 50 -8.44 9.16 -6.69
CA SER A 50 -8.33 10.29 -5.78
C SER A 50 -7.40 9.92 -4.63
N GLY A 51 -6.22 9.37 -4.95
CA GLY A 51 -5.02 9.62 -4.16
C GLY A 51 -4.56 11.02 -4.56
N GLY A 52 -4.48 11.93 -3.59
CA GLY A 52 -4.14 13.34 -3.83
C GLY A 52 -2.91 13.45 -4.73
N GLY A 53 -3.11 13.88 -5.98
CA GLY A 53 -2.12 13.92 -7.07
C GLY A 53 -0.96 14.90 -6.87
N GLY A 54 -0.56 15.14 -5.63
CA GLY A 54 0.62 15.87 -5.22
C GLY A 54 1.06 15.57 -3.78
N GLN A 55 0.43 14.59 -3.10
CA GLN A 55 0.80 14.19 -1.75
C GLN A 55 1.75 13.00 -1.82
N THR A 56 2.85 13.12 -1.08
CA THR A 56 3.84 12.06 -0.90
C THR A 56 3.31 11.01 0.09
N ILE A 57 4.00 9.88 0.23
CA ILE A 57 3.66 8.86 1.25
C ILE A 57 4.16 9.22 2.65
N TYR A 58 4.92 10.30 2.81
CA TYR A 58 5.54 10.66 4.09
C TYR A 58 4.50 11.10 5.11
N GLY A 59 4.57 10.57 6.33
CA GLY A 59 3.73 11.07 7.41
C GLY A 59 4.29 10.82 8.80
N ILE A 60 3.63 11.43 9.78
CA ILE A 60 3.90 11.30 11.21
C ILE A 60 2.58 11.09 11.97
N HIS A 61 2.68 10.68 13.23
CA HIS A 61 1.59 10.67 14.20
C HIS A 61 1.95 11.62 15.35
N PHE A 62 0.96 12.36 15.87
CA PHE A 62 1.09 13.40 16.89
C PHE A 62 1.97 14.54 16.41
N TRP A 63 1.41 15.34 15.50
CA TRP A 63 2.04 16.56 15.03
C TRP A 63 2.29 17.52 16.19
N ALA A 64 3.41 18.25 16.07
CA ALA A 64 3.65 19.45 16.87
C ALA A 64 4.38 20.51 16.05
N SER A 65 4.40 21.73 16.58
CA SER A 65 5.04 22.87 15.91
C SER A 65 6.48 22.55 15.50
N GLY A 66 6.80 22.84 14.24
CA GLY A 66 8.11 22.57 13.65
C GLY A 66 8.25 21.21 12.99
N ALA A 67 7.23 20.34 13.06
CA ALA A 67 7.22 19.08 12.32
C ALA A 67 7.33 19.30 10.81
N GLY A 68 6.88 20.44 10.28
CA GLY A 68 7.00 20.79 8.87
C GLY A 68 8.46 20.88 8.39
N ASN A 69 9.42 21.09 9.31
CA ASN A 69 10.85 21.07 8.99
C ASN A 69 11.34 19.67 8.55
N LEU A 70 10.60 18.61 8.85
CA LEU A 70 10.89 17.27 8.32
C LEU A 70 10.60 17.17 6.82
N MET A 71 9.65 17.97 6.34
CA MET A 71 9.04 17.79 5.03
C MET A 71 9.78 18.50 3.90
N ASN A 72 10.81 19.30 4.16
CA ASN A 72 11.58 20.03 3.14
C ASN A 72 10.68 20.69 2.06
N ASN A 73 9.66 21.44 2.49
CA ASN A 73 8.63 22.08 1.67
C ASN A 73 7.68 21.15 0.87
N LYS A 74 7.74 19.83 1.09
CA LYS A 74 6.80 18.86 0.52
C LYS A 74 5.56 18.74 1.38
N LYS A 75 4.52 18.11 0.83
CA LYS A 75 3.28 17.80 1.53
C LYS A 75 3.26 16.35 1.96
N GLY A 76 2.87 16.09 3.20
CA GLY A 76 2.75 14.76 3.78
C GLY A 76 1.44 14.58 4.55
N TRP A 77 1.44 13.60 5.43
CA TRP A 77 0.29 13.21 6.25
C TRP A 77 0.59 13.35 7.73
N THR A 78 -0.41 13.70 8.52
CA THR A 78 -0.33 13.54 9.97
C THR A 78 -1.54 12.79 10.48
N LEU A 79 -1.35 11.85 11.40
CA LEU A 79 -2.43 11.24 12.16
C LEU A 79 -2.60 11.98 13.49
N GLU A 80 -3.83 12.37 13.80
CA GLU A 80 -4.21 12.93 15.11
C GLU A 80 -5.35 12.11 15.73
N VAL A 81 -5.49 12.19 17.05
CA VAL A 81 -6.45 11.39 17.81
C VAL A 81 -7.46 12.27 18.52
N ILE A 82 -8.72 11.85 18.50
CA ILE A 82 -9.78 12.40 19.34
C ILE A 82 -10.61 11.25 19.93
N ASN A 83 -10.83 11.29 21.25
CA ASN A 83 -11.79 10.40 21.90
C ASN A 83 -13.19 11.01 21.82
N ALA A 84 -14.22 10.19 21.65
CA ALA A 84 -15.61 10.64 21.58
C ALA A 84 -16.32 10.64 22.95
N GLU A 85 -15.81 9.88 23.93
CA GLU A 85 -16.35 9.80 25.28
C GLU A 85 -16.10 11.10 26.03
N ASN A 86 -17.17 11.83 26.40
CA ASN A 86 -17.17 13.06 27.20
C ASN A 86 -16.41 14.24 26.60
N ASN A 87 -15.89 14.07 25.39
CA ASN A 87 -15.11 15.08 24.70
C ASN A 87 -15.96 16.02 23.87
N ASN A 88 -15.58 17.28 23.91
CA ASN A 88 -16.09 18.32 23.05
C ASN A 88 -15.71 18.00 21.59
N PRO A 89 -16.64 18.01 20.61
CA PRO A 89 -16.30 17.84 19.19
C PRO A 89 -15.30 18.89 18.65
N HIS A 90 -15.05 19.96 19.42
CA HIS A 90 -14.08 21.01 19.17
C HIS A 90 -12.72 20.80 19.86
N ALA A 91 -12.49 19.66 20.50
CA ALA A 91 -11.31 19.44 21.37
C ALA A 91 -9.97 19.60 20.65
N ILE A 92 -9.91 19.33 19.33
CA ILE A 92 -8.67 19.42 18.54
C ILE A 92 -8.70 20.54 17.49
N ASP A 93 -9.68 21.45 17.56
CA ASP A 93 -9.84 22.55 16.57
C ASP A 93 -8.57 23.40 16.46
N GLY A 94 -7.98 23.76 17.61
CA GLY A 94 -6.73 24.53 17.66
C GLY A 94 -5.56 23.78 17.04
N LEU A 95 -5.46 22.47 17.28
CA LEU A 95 -4.42 21.59 16.73
C LEU A 95 -4.55 21.49 15.21
N ILE A 96 -5.73 21.16 14.71
CA ILE A 96 -5.98 21.05 13.26
C ILE A 96 -5.74 22.40 12.55
N ASN A 97 -6.14 23.52 13.18
CA ASN A 97 -5.84 24.84 12.63
C ASN A 97 -4.33 25.10 12.57
N ALA A 98 -3.57 24.71 13.59
CA ALA A 98 -2.10 24.85 13.59
C ALA A 98 -1.44 24.00 12.49
N ILE A 99 -1.87 22.74 12.32
CA ILE A 99 -1.43 21.85 11.23
C ILE A 99 -1.69 22.50 9.86
N ASN A 100 -2.91 22.99 9.64
CA ASN A 100 -3.29 23.64 8.39
C ASN A 100 -2.49 24.92 8.12
N ASN A 101 -2.19 25.70 9.15
CA ASN A 101 -1.41 26.94 9.04
C ASN A 101 0.06 26.69 8.73
N GLU A 102 0.67 25.64 9.29
CA GLU A 102 2.02 25.21 8.87
C GLU A 102 1.97 24.69 7.43
N GLY A 103 0.87 24.04 7.06
CA GLY A 103 0.54 23.66 5.70
C GLY A 103 1.36 22.50 5.15
N ALA A 104 2.29 21.92 5.90
CA ALA A 104 3.12 20.79 5.47
C ALA A 104 2.35 19.46 5.44
N TYR A 105 1.27 19.33 6.22
CA TYR A 105 0.58 18.06 6.45
C TYR A 105 -0.90 18.11 6.10
N THR A 106 -1.41 16.97 5.67
CA THR A 106 -2.84 16.69 5.55
C THR A 106 -3.28 15.81 6.70
N PRO A 107 -4.24 16.25 7.53
CA PRO A 107 -4.67 15.50 8.70
C PRO A 107 -5.52 14.29 8.32
N ILE A 108 -5.22 13.18 8.98
CA ILE A 108 -6.06 11.99 9.17
C ILE A 108 -6.45 12.03 10.66
N VAL A 109 -7.72 11.79 10.98
CA VAL A 109 -8.19 11.82 12.37
C VAL A 109 -8.70 10.45 12.80
N ARG A 110 -8.05 9.86 13.80
CA ARG A 110 -8.54 8.70 14.53
C ARG A 110 -9.62 9.11 15.50
N ILE A 111 -10.74 8.41 15.47
CA ILE A 111 -11.80 8.57 16.47
C ILE A 111 -11.94 7.28 17.26
N ASN A 112 -11.62 7.34 18.56
CA ASN A 112 -11.88 6.28 19.52
C ASN A 112 -13.11 6.63 20.35
N TRP A 113 -13.69 5.66 21.06
CA TRP A 113 -14.60 5.99 22.16
C TRP A 113 -13.83 6.67 23.29
N ASN A 114 -12.84 6.01 23.89
CA ASN A 114 -11.92 6.60 24.85
C ASN A 114 -10.51 5.97 24.72
N TYR A 115 -9.53 6.51 25.44
CA TYR A 115 -8.20 5.90 25.52
C TYR A 115 -8.30 4.52 26.18
N GLY A 116 -7.69 3.50 25.57
CA GLY A 116 -7.83 2.10 26.00
C GLY A 116 -9.23 1.51 25.80
N ASN A 117 -10.12 2.22 25.10
CA ASN A 117 -11.46 1.75 24.79
C ASN A 117 -11.88 2.22 23.40
N THR A 118 -11.47 1.45 22.38
CA THR A 118 -11.51 1.86 20.99
C THR A 118 -12.93 2.12 20.46
N ILE A 119 -13.89 1.29 20.85
CA ILE A 119 -15.33 1.47 20.62
C ILE A 119 -16.05 1.15 21.94
N PRO A 120 -17.26 1.68 22.22
CA PRO A 120 -17.91 1.36 23.48
C PRO A 120 -18.60 -0.01 23.42
N ASN A 121 -19.23 -0.38 24.55
CA ASN A 121 -20.15 -1.51 24.60
C ASN A 121 -21.23 -1.41 23.49
N PRO A 122 -21.73 -2.55 22.97
CA PRO A 122 -22.73 -2.57 21.88
C PRO A 122 -23.98 -1.71 22.11
N SER A 123 -24.43 -1.59 23.36
CA SER A 123 -25.57 -0.75 23.74
C SER A 123 -25.37 0.76 23.45
N LEU A 124 -24.12 1.21 23.31
CA LEU A 124 -23.75 2.60 23.08
C LEU A 124 -23.26 2.86 21.64
N HIS A 125 -23.30 1.88 20.74
CA HIS A 125 -22.81 2.05 19.36
C HIS A 125 -23.51 3.20 18.61
N GLN A 126 -24.83 3.36 18.77
CA GLN A 126 -25.55 4.47 18.14
C GLN A 126 -25.16 5.83 18.75
N GLU A 127 -24.91 5.87 20.05
CA GLU A 127 -24.44 7.08 20.71
C GLU A 127 -23.05 7.47 20.20
N PHE A 128 -22.13 6.51 20.13
CA PHE A 128 -20.80 6.72 19.55
C PHE A 128 -20.89 7.20 18.09
N ALA A 129 -21.74 6.59 17.27
CA ALA A 129 -21.99 7.02 15.90
C ALA A 129 -22.49 8.48 15.81
N ASN A 130 -23.37 8.89 16.72
CA ASN A 130 -23.85 10.29 16.78
C ASN A 130 -22.73 11.26 17.17
N ARG A 131 -21.82 10.86 18.06
CA ARG A 131 -20.66 11.66 18.47
C ARG A 131 -19.61 11.75 17.35
N CYS A 132 -19.30 10.64 16.68
CA CYS A 132 -18.47 10.62 15.48
C CYS A 132 -19.03 11.56 14.40
N ARG A 133 -20.34 11.54 14.16
CA ARG A 133 -21.00 12.47 13.23
C ARG A 133 -20.74 13.93 13.61
N SER A 134 -20.88 14.30 14.87
CA SER A 134 -20.60 15.68 15.32
C SER A 134 -19.14 16.08 15.12
N ILE A 135 -18.18 15.22 15.49
CA ILE A 135 -16.74 15.45 15.31
C ILE A 135 -16.41 15.61 13.82
N VAL A 136 -16.83 14.66 12.98
CA VAL A 136 -16.57 14.67 11.54
C VAL A 136 -17.22 15.90 10.89
N SER A 137 -18.43 16.26 11.28
CA SER A 137 -19.12 17.44 10.71
C SER A 137 -18.39 18.73 11.06
N ASN A 138 -17.88 18.86 12.29
CA ASN A 138 -17.09 20.02 12.68
C ASN A 138 -15.77 20.08 11.88
N LEU A 139 -14.97 19.02 11.94
CA LEU A 139 -13.63 18.99 11.34
C LEU A 139 -13.65 19.07 9.81
N TYR A 140 -14.64 18.45 9.16
CA TYR A 140 -14.79 18.52 7.71
C TYR A 140 -15.20 19.91 7.24
N ASN A 141 -16.27 20.48 7.83
CA ASN A 141 -16.85 21.73 7.33
C ASN A 141 -16.01 22.96 7.70
N ASN A 142 -15.40 22.96 8.89
CA ASN A 142 -14.70 24.14 9.41
C ASN A 142 -13.18 24.10 9.14
N TYR A 143 -12.59 22.90 9.01
CA TYR A 143 -11.15 22.74 8.92
C TYR A 143 -10.67 21.92 7.71
N GLY A 144 -11.60 21.44 6.86
CA GLY A 144 -11.26 20.72 5.63
C GLY A 144 -10.66 19.34 5.85
N VAL A 145 -10.78 18.76 7.05
CA VAL A 145 -10.33 17.38 7.33
C VAL A 145 -11.16 16.40 6.54
N LYS A 146 -10.52 15.54 5.73
CA LYS A 146 -11.22 14.61 4.83
C LYS A 146 -11.23 13.18 5.31
N TYR A 147 -10.22 12.75 6.06
CA TYR A 147 -9.97 11.35 6.35
C TYR A 147 -10.13 11.08 7.84
N PHE A 148 -10.97 10.09 8.15
CA PHE A 148 -11.25 9.68 9.52
C PHE A 148 -11.19 8.17 9.59
N HIS A 149 -10.55 7.62 10.62
CA HIS A 149 -10.62 6.19 10.87
C HIS A 149 -11.20 5.89 12.25
N ILE A 150 -11.96 4.80 12.34
CA ILE A 150 -12.74 4.48 13.55
C ILE A 150 -12.03 3.39 14.32
N GLY A 151 -11.57 3.76 15.51
CA GLY A 151 -10.86 2.88 16.42
C GLY A 151 -9.35 2.78 16.18
N ASN A 152 -8.68 2.08 17.11
CA ASN A 152 -7.30 1.66 17.12
C ASN A 152 -7.21 0.18 17.52
N GLU A 153 -6.38 -0.59 16.84
CA GLU A 153 -5.90 -1.91 17.28
C GLU A 153 -6.94 -2.80 17.98
N MET A 154 -8.14 -2.93 17.40
CA MET A 154 -9.31 -3.47 18.12
C MET A 154 -9.16 -4.93 18.54
N ASN A 155 -8.18 -5.65 17.98
CA ASN A 155 -7.83 -7.00 18.37
C ASN A 155 -6.96 -7.08 19.64
N GLN A 156 -6.53 -5.96 20.21
CA GLN A 156 -5.78 -5.87 21.47
C GLN A 156 -6.73 -5.82 22.68
N ASP A 157 -6.36 -6.56 23.73
CA ASP A 157 -7.07 -6.60 25.02
C ASP A 157 -7.09 -5.22 25.71
N TYR A 158 -5.95 -4.52 25.74
CA TYR A 158 -5.84 -3.21 26.38
C TYR A 158 -6.48 -2.06 25.59
N GLU A 159 -7.01 -2.33 24.39
CA GLU A 159 -7.72 -1.35 23.56
C GLU A 159 -9.24 -1.47 23.69
N TYR A 160 -9.75 -2.36 24.55
CA TYR A 160 -11.18 -2.54 24.72
C TYR A 160 -11.56 -2.95 26.13
N ALA A 161 -12.61 -2.33 26.68
CA ALA A 161 -13.08 -2.63 28.03
C ALA A 161 -14.04 -3.83 28.07
N PRO A 162 -13.98 -4.70 29.11
CA PRO A 162 -12.98 -4.70 30.18
C PRO A 162 -11.62 -5.18 29.67
N ASP A 163 -10.55 -4.52 30.11
CA ASP A 163 -9.18 -4.90 29.78
C ASP A 163 -8.65 -5.99 30.76
N GLY A 164 -7.62 -6.72 30.32
CA GLY A 164 -6.93 -7.71 31.13
C GLY A 164 -7.59 -9.10 31.13
N ASP A 165 -8.60 -9.33 30.29
CA ASP A 165 -9.20 -10.66 30.07
C ASP A 165 -8.57 -11.40 28.86
N GLY A 166 -7.61 -10.75 28.21
CA GLY A 166 -6.90 -11.22 27.03
C GLY A 166 -7.78 -11.25 25.79
N LYS A 167 -8.77 -10.36 25.66
CA LYS A 167 -9.66 -10.30 24.50
C LYS A 167 -9.81 -8.88 23.99
N GLY A 168 -9.44 -8.67 22.73
CA GLY A 168 -9.88 -7.48 22.01
C GLY A 168 -11.37 -7.55 21.66
N VAL A 169 -11.86 -6.49 21.01
CA VAL A 169 -13.20 -6.43 20.41
C VAL A 169 -13.38 -7.63 19.48
N PRO A 170 -14.51 -8.36 19.52
CA PRO A 170 -14.81 -9.33 18.48
C PRO A 170 -14.97 -8.68 17.10
N ALA A 171 -14.44 -9.31 16.05
CA ALA A 171 -14.46 -8.77 14.68
C ALA A 171 -15.87 -8.43 14.20
N ASP A 172 -16.85 -9.28 14.51
CA ASP A 172 -18.26 -9.07 14.13
C ASP A 172 -18.86 -7.86 14.86
N GLU A 173 -18.46 -7.62 16.11
CA GLU A 173 -18.90 -6.48 16.91
C GLU A 173 -18.32 -5.18 16.38
N TYR A 174 -17.01 -5.17 16.12
CA TYR A 174 -16.35 -4.01 15.51
C TYR A 174 -16.99 -3.66 14.15
N ALA A 175 -17.23 -4.65 13.29
CA ALA A 175 -17.87 -4.44 12.00
C ALA A 175 -19.29 -3.86 12.14
N SER A 176 -20.06 -4.31 13.15
CA SER A 176 -21.39 -3.77 13.48
C SER A 176 -21.33 -2.30 13.91
N CYS A 177 -20.43 -1.98 14.85
CA CYS A 177 -20.18 -0.61 15.29
C CYS A 177 -19.79 0.28 14.11
N PHE A 178 -18.81 -0.17 13.32
CA PHE A 178 -18.28 0.56 12.17
C PHE A 178 -19.38 0.90 11.17
N LYS A 179 -20.23 -0.06 10.79
CA LYS A 179 -21.35 0.18 9.85
C LYS A 179 -22.36 1.19 10.38
N THR A 180 -22.59 1.19 11.70
CA THR A 180 -23.46 2.17 12.38
C THR A 180 -22.86 3.57 12.30
N VAL A 181 -21.56 3.72 12.60
CA VAL A 181 -20.81 4.97 12.46
C VAL A 181 -20.81 5.44 11.00
N TYR A 182 -20.43 4.57 10.06
CA TYR A 182 -20.39 4.87 8.63
C TYR A 182 -21.73 5.43 8.15
N SER A 183 -22.82 4.69 8.36
CA SER A 183 -24.15 5.09 7.88
C SER A 183 -24.59 6.43 8.50
N THR A 184 -24.35 6.62 9.80
CA THR A 184 -24.71 7.85 10.52
C THR A 184 -23.91 9.06 10.05
N VAL A 185 -22.60 8.89 9.84
CA VAL A 185 -21.72 9.97 9.37
C VAL A 185 -21.99 10.29 7.91
N LYS A 186 -22.09 9.30 7.03
CA LYS A 186 -22.33 9.51 5.59
C LYS A 186 -23.68 10.16 5.30
N ALA A 187 -24.68 9.97 6.15
CA ALA A 187 -25.96 10.67 6.04
C ALA A 187 -25.83 12.19 6.28
N ALA A 188 -24.88 12.63 7.10
CA ALA A 188 -24.67 14.04 7.42
C ALA A 188 -23.55 14.69 6.61
N VAL A 189 -22.46 13.95 6.34
CA VAL A 189 -21.25 14.44 5.67
C VAL A 189 -20.84 13.44 4.58
N PRO A 190 -21.56 13.38 3.44
CA PRO A 190 -21.29 12.40 2.38
C PRO A 190 -19.87 12.49 1.80
N GLY A 191 -19.23 13.66 1.89
CA GLY A 191 -17.88 13.91 1.38
C GLY A 191 -16.74 13.44 2.28
N ALA A 192 -16.99 13.15 3.56
CA ALA A 192 -15.97 12.63 4.48
C ALA A 192 -15.59 11.19 4.09
N GLN A 193 -14.31 10.85 4.22
CA GLN A 193 -13.77 9.51 3.96
C GLN A 193 -13.66 8.76 5.29
N ILE A 194 -14.49 7.73 5.47
CA ILE A 194 -14.54 6.94 6.69
C ILE A 194 -13.82 5.61 6.48
N LEU A 195 -12.66 5.49 7.09
CA LEU A 195 -11.72 4.39 6.96
C LEU A 195 -11.94 3.37 8.09
N VAL A 196 -11.88 2.09 7.76
CA VAL A 196 -11.77 1.01 8.76
C VAL A 196 -10.49 1.24 9.56
N GLY A 197 -10.57 1.11 10.87
CA GLY A 197 -9.43 1.29 11.76
C GLY A 197 -8.42 0.13 11.65
N PRO A 198 -7.17 0.37 12.09
CA PRO A 198 -6.07 -0.57 11.97
C PRO A 198 -6.19 -1.71 12.98
N VAL A 199 -5.72 -2.89 12.60
CA VAL A 199 -5.50 -4.03 13.51
C VAL A 199 -4.05 -4.02 13.99
N ALA A 200 -3.81 -4.42 15.23
CA ALA A 200 -2.45 -4.67 15.71
C ALA A 200 -1.86 -5.89 15.01
N ASN A 201 -0.72 -5.72 14.36
CA ASN A 201 -0.08 -6.73 13.53
C ASN A 201 0.77 -7.76 14.32
N TRP A 202 1.02 -7.55 15.62
CA TRP A 202 1.87 -8.46 16.43
C TRP A 202 1.07 -9.41 17.31
N ASN A 203 -0.26 -9.24 17.40
CA ASN A 203 -1.07 -9.97 18.37
C ASN A 203 -1.93 -11.10 17.77
N ALA A 204 -2.04 -12.18 18.54
CA ALA A 204 -2.87 -13.36 18.31
C ALA A 204 -4.17 -13.38 19.15
N VAL A 205 -4.53 -12.30 19.86
CA VAL A 205 -5.69 -12.31 20.79
C VAL A 205 -7.01 -11.77 20.22
N GLY A 206 -7.08 -11.46 18.92
CA GLY A 206 -8.35 -11.11 18.28
C GLY A 206 -9.35 -12.27 18.35
N GLN A 207 -10.65 -11.99 18.30
CA GLN A 207 -11.70 -13.02 18.27
C GLN A 207 -12.71 -12.71 17.18
N TYR A 208 -13.33 -13.72 16.58
CA TYR A 208 -14.42 -13.47 15.64
C TYR A 208 -15.72 -13.06 16.36
N THR A 209 -16.03 -13.76 17.45
CA THR A 209 -17.25 -13.58 18.27
C THR A 209 -16.87 -13.63 19.75
N TRP A 210 -17.76 -13.16 20.63
CA TRP A 210 -17.57 -13.13 22.09
C TRP A 210 -17.18 -14.47 22.73
N THR A 211 -17.58 -15.59 22.10
CA THR A 211 -17.31 -16.96 22.56
C THR A 211 -16.41 -17.73 21.60
N GLY A 212 -15.84 -17.06 20.59
CA GLY A 212 -15.04 -17.67 19.54
C GLY A 212 -13.59 -17.95 19.96
N PRO A 213 -12.87 -18.79 19.21
CA PRO A 213 -11.44 -18.97 19.43
C PRO A 213 -10.68 -17.66 19.17
N ARG A 214 -9.54 -17.52 19.83
CA ARG A 214 -8.55 -16.49 19.48
C ARG A 214 -7.99 -16.76 18.09
N VAL A 215 -7.79 -15.70 17.32
CA VAL A 215 -7.30 -15.72 15.94
C VAL A 215 -6.19 -14.69 15.75
N TYR A 216 -5.32 -14.98 14.78
CA TYR A 216 -4.28 -14.04 14.37
C TYR A 216 -4.86 -12.81 13.67
N TYR A 217 -4.07 -11.73 13.66
CA TYR A 217 -4.48 -10.44 13.11
C TYR A 217 -4.96 -10.52 11.65
N ASP A 218 -4.38 -11.40 10.83
CA ASP A 218 -4.72 -11.56 9.42
C ASP A 218 -6.12 -12.15 9.25
N GLN A 219 -6.43 -13.19 10.03
CA GLN A 219 -7.74 -13.80 10.11
C GLN A 219 -8.79 -12.84 10.67
N TYR A 220 -8.44 -12.11 11.73
CA TYR A 220 -9.30 -11.08 12.33
C TYR A 220 -9.62 -9.97 11.31
N PHE A 221 -8.60 -9.48 10.61
CA PHE A 221 -8.75 -8.45 9.57
C PHE A 221 -9.56 -8.94 8.37
N ASP A 222 -9.33 -10.18 7.90
CA ASP A 222 -10.14 -10.81 6.84
C ASP A 222 -11.62 -10.85 7.21
N ARG A 223 -11.91 -11.20 8.47
CA ARG A 223 -13.28 -11.22 8.99
C ARG A 223 -13.90 -9.82 9.01
N ILE A 224 -13.19 -8.80 9.49
CA ILE A 224 -13.65 -7.40 9.48
C ILE A 224 -13.95 -6.93 8.05
N VAL A 225 -13.01 -7.13 7.13
CA VAL A 225 -13.15 -6.71 5.72
C VAL A 225 -14.37 -7.40 5.08
N ASN A 226 -14.57 -8.69 5.36
CA ASN A 226 -15.73 -9.42 4.87
C ASN A 226 -17.06 -8.90 5.45
N GLN A 227 -17.12 -8.63 6.75
CA GLN A 227 -18.34 -8.22 7.45
C GLN A 227 -18.75 -6.75 7.20
N ILE A 228 -17.77 -5.87 6.96
CA ILE A 228 -18.02 -4.47 6.58
C ILE A 228 -18.43 -4.38 5.10
N GLY A 229 -17.81 -5.20 4.25
CA GLY A 229 -18.12 -5.23 2.82
C GLY A 229 -17.84 -3.87 2.14
N GLY A 230 -18.78 -3.42 1.31
CA GLY A 230 -18.69 -2.15 0.60
C GLY A 230 -18.82 -0.90 1.47
N GLN A 231 -19.28 -1.01 2.72
CA GLN A 231 -19.66 0.14 3.57
C GLN A 231 -18.46 0.80 4.28
N CYS A 232 -17.43 1.19 3.54
CA CYS A 232 -16.30 1.99 4.02
C CYS A 232 -15.70 2.77 2.84
N ASP A 233 -14.91 3.79 3.10
CA ASP A 233 -14.24 4.56 2.04
C ASP A 233 -12.75 4.22 1.91
N GLY A 234 -12.20 3.41 2.83
CA GLY A 234 -10.80 2.97 2.83
C GLY A 234 -10.41 2.23 4.10
N TYR A 235 -9.11 2.00 4.28
CA TYR A 235 -8.57 1.23 5.39
C TYR A 235 -7.35 1.94 5.98
N ALA A 236 -7.31 2.07 7.31
CA ALA A 236 -6.10 2.29 8.06
C ALA A 236 -5.50 0.93 8.45
N ILE A 237 -4.18 0.82 8.43
CA ILE A 237 -3.44 -0.37 8.87
C ILE A 237 -2.22 0.05 9.68
N HIS A 238 -1.72 -0.82 10.54
CA HIS A 238 -0.46 -0.63 11.25
C HIS A 238 0.57 -1.62 10.75
N THR A 239 1.83 -1.18 10.66
CA THR A 239 2.94 -2.11 10.46
C THR A 239 4.14 -1.58 11.21
N TYR A 240 4.76 -2.42 12.01
CA TYR A 240 5.95 -2.07 12.78
C TYR A 240 6.97 -3.18 12.58
N GLY A 241 8.24 -2.93 12.87
CA GLY A 241 9.09 -4.03 13.32
C GLY A 241 10.57 -3.97 13.01
N MET A 242 11.29 -4.51 14.01
CA MET A 242 12.48 -5.36 13.92
C MET A 242 12.33 -6.56 14.89
N HIS A 243 11.85 -7.74 14.46
CA HIS A 243 11.74 -8.90 15.38
C HIS A 243 13.03 -9.79 15.36
N GLY A 244 13.61 -10.10 16.54
CA GLY A 244 15.01 -10.55 16.83
C GLY A 244 15.50 -11.93 16.33
N ASN A 245 16.52 -12.61 16.89
CA ASN A 245 17.69 -12.20 17.73
C ASN A 245 18.99 -12.08 16.90
N ASP A 246 18.97 -12.44 15.61
CA ASP A 246 20.06 -12.25 14.64
C ASP A 246 19.69 -11.23 13.56
N ASN A 247 18.59 -10.50 13.75
CA ASN A 247 17.93 -9.71 12.71
C ASN A 247 18.54 -8.30 12.55
N ARG A 248 19.87 -8.26 12.38
CA ARG A 248 20.56 -7.06 11.85
C ARG A 248 20.28 -6.84 10.37
N ASP A 249 19.60 -7.76 9.71
CA ASP A 249 19.51 -7.81 8.27
C ASP A 249 18.10 -8.17 7.80
N TRP A 250 17.15 -7.27 8.05
CA TRP A 250 16.04 -7.17 7.11
C TRP A 250 16.58 -6.80 5.69
N TYR A 251 17.82 -6.28 5.60
CA TYR A 251 18.56 -6.00 4.36
C TYR A 251 18.93 -7.26 3.54
N THR A 252 19.09 -8.44 4.17
CA THR A 252 19.51 -9.68 3.46
C THR A 252 18.67 -10.93 3.77
N THR A 253 17.88 -10.93 4.84
CA THR A 253 16.98 -12.04 5.16
C THR A 253 15.52 -11.60 4.93
N PRO A 254 14.80 -12.23 3.99
CA PRO A 254 13.36 -12.08 3.88
C PRO A 254 12.74 -12.30 5.25
N ASP A 255 11.87 -11.38 5.67
CA ASP A 255 11.08 -11.46 6.90
C ASP A 255 10.62 -12.91 7.08
N ARG A 256 11.19 -13.59 8.09
CA ARG A 256 11.16 -15.05 8.11
C ARG A 256 9.69 -15.47 8.10
N PRO A 257 9.25 -16.21 7.08
CA PRO A 257 7.87 -16.63 6.99
C PRO A 257 7.58 -17.52 8.17
N PHE A 258 6.94 -16.98 9.21
CA PHE A 258 6.46 -17.84 10.27
C PHE A 258 5.38 -18.69 9.63
N ALA A 259 5.57 -20.00 9.70
CA ALA A 259 4.58 -21.01 9.31
C ALA A 259 3.38 -20.99 10.29
N LEU A 260 2.79 -19.82 10.50
CA LEU A 260 1.49 -19.70 11.12
C LEU A 260 0.50 -20.26 10.12
N GLN A 261 -0.16 -21.34 10.54
CA GLN A 261 -1.06 -22.19 9.76
C GLN A 261 -1.84 -21.39 8.72
N THR A 262 -1.51 -21.64 7.45
CA THR A 262 -2.39 -21.95 6.31
C THR A 262 -3.79 -21.35 6.21
N ALA A 263 -4.14 -20.26 6.90
CA ALA A 263 -5.45 -19.66 6.75
C ALA A 263 -5.59 -19.04 5.36
N HIS A 264 -4.52 -18.50 4.77
CA HIS A 264 -4.62 -17.80 3.49
C HIS A 264 -3.43 -17.93 2.52
N ARG A 265 -2.57 -18.96 2.65
CA ARG A 265 -1.42 -19.21 1.74
C ARG A 265 -0.49 -17.99 1.53
N ALA A 266 -0.47 -17.04 2.45
CA ALA A 266 0.53 -15.98 2.50
C ALA A 266 1.44 -16.26 3.71
N GLN A 267 2.75 -16.13 3.50
CA GLN A 267 3.73 -16.13 4.57
C GLN A 267 3.38 -14.97 5.53
N ASN A 268 3.01 -15.30 6.76
CA ASN A 268 2.67 -14.30 7.77
C ASN A 268 3.96 -13.59 8.21
N SER A 269 3.91 -12.28 8.37
CA SER A 269 5.02 -11.43 8.81
C SER A 269 4.62 -10.74 10.11
N TRP A 270 5.53 -10.73 11.08
CA TRP A 270 5.36 -10.00 12.34
C TRP A 270 6.00 -8.61 12.27
N GLY A 271 6.91 -8.38 11.32
CA GLY A 271 7.60 -7.11 11.14
C GLY A 271 6.95 -6.18 10.12
N PHE A 272 7.78 -5.29 9.55
CA PHE A 272 7.34 -4.28 8.60
C PHE A 272 6.58 -4.90 7.42
N GLY A 273 6.91 -6.14 7.02
CA GLY A 273 6.23 -6.86 5.93
C GLY A 273 4.76 -7.19 6.18
N SER A 274 4.24 -7.05 7.41
CA SER A 274 2.86 -7.38 7.76
C SER A 274 1.83 -6.58 6.97
N TYR A 275 2.18 -5.38 6.47
CA TYR A 275 1.33 -4.61 5.57
C TYR A 275 0.97 -5.42 4.31
N LYS A 276 1.89 -6.22 3.76
CA LYS A 276 1.63 -7.04 2.56
C LYS A 276 0.56 -8.10 2.84
N VAL A 277 0.52 -8.64 4.05
CA VAL A 277 -0.51 -9.62 4.47
C VAL A 277 -1.89 -8.95 4.46
N MET A 278 -2.01 -7.79 5.10
CA MET A 278 -3.25 -7.02 5.12
C MET A 278 -3.66 -6.56 3.71
N MET A 279 -2.73 -6.10 2.88
CA MET A 279 -3.03 -5.75 1.49
C MET A 279 -3.51 -6.96 0.67
N LYS A 280 -2.92 -8.14 0.88
CA LYS A 280 -3.37 -9.40 0.24
C LYS A 280 -4.75 -9.82 0.72
N VAL A 281 -5.12 -9.54 1.97
CA VAL A 281 -6.50 -9.71 2.47
C VAL A 281 -7.46 -8.80 1.70
N LEU A 282 -7.16 -7.50 1.58
CA LEU A 282 -7.99 -6.54 0.83
C LEU A 282 -8.14 -6.95 -0.64
N ALA A 283 -7.07 -7.42 -1.27
CA ALA A 283 -7.03 -7.85 -2.66
C ALA A 283 -8.05 -8.96 -3.00
N LYS A 284 -8.42 -9.81 -2.02
CA LYS A 284 -9.42 -10.88 -2.19
C LYS A 284 -10.80 -10.33 -2.56
N TYR A 285 -11.14 -9.14 -2.06
CA TYR A 285 -12.50 -8.62 -2.12
C TYR A 285 -12.60 -7.46 -3.12
N SER A 286 -13.47 -7.59 -4.11
CA SER A 286 -13.66 -6.58 -5.16
C SER A 286 -14.06 -5.21 -4.61
N TYR A 287 -14.82 -5.18 -3.51
CA TYR A 287 -15.24 -3.96 -2.82
C TYR A 287 -14.17 -3.34 -1.92
N ALA A 288 -13.04 -4.02 -1.70
CA ALA A 288 -11.96 -3.55 -0.84
C ALA A 288 -10.72 -3.16 -1.64
N ARG A 289 -10.33 -3.96 -2.65
CA ARG A 289 -9.09 -3.82 -3.42
C ARG A 289 -8.93 -2.53 -4.23
N THR A 290 -9.99 -1.75 -4.39
CA THR A 290 -9.95 -0.46 -5.09
C THR A 290 -9.94 0.74 -4.14
N LYS A 291 -10.02 0.51 -2.83
CA LYS A 291 -10.12 1.57 -1.83
C LYS A 291 -8.72 2.02 -1.36
N PRO A 292 -8.54 3.29 -1.01
CA PRO A 292 -7.27 3.80 -0.48
C PRO A 292 -6.90 3.13 0.85
N VAL A 293 -5.60 2.98 1.07
CA VAL A 293 -5.04 2.44 2.31
C VAL A 293 -4.07 3.46 2.93
N PHE A 294 -4.04 3.55 4.25
CA PHE A 294 -3.16 4.44 4.99
C PHE A 294 -2.46 3.64 6.09
N ILE A 295 -1.13 3.59 6.09
CA ILE A 295 -0.39 3.08 7.24
C ILE A 295 -0.30 4.22 8.25
N THR A 296 -1.12 4.15 9.29
CA THR A 296 -1.29 5.25 10.26
C THR A 296 -0.29 5.19 11.40
N GLU A 297 0.36 4.05 11.61
CA GLU A 297 1.48 3.89 12.55
C GLU A 297 2.53 2.93 12.01
N THR A 298 3.78 3.33 12.17
CA THR A 298 4.97 2.51 11.94
C THR A 298 6.15 3.00 12.77
N ASN A 299 7.05 2.08 13.13
CA ASN A 299 8.42 2.32 13.61
C ASN A 299 9.16 0.97 13.76
N THR A 300 10.33 0.97 14.38
CA THR A 300 11.18 -0.23 14.57
C THR A 300 10.87 -1.04 15.82
N TYR A 301 9.86 -0.65 16.62
CA TYR A 301 9.45 -1.37 17.81
C TYR A 301 8.93 -2.77 17.48
N HIS A 302 9.28 -3.74 18.31
CA HIS A 302 9.05 -5.16 18.12
C HIS A 302 8.19 -5.81 19.21
N GLY A 303 7.60 -5.02 20.11
CA GLY A 303 6.49 -5.44 20.96
C GLY A 303 6.78 -6.53 21.99
N LEU A 304 8.05 -6.92 22.22
CA LEU A 304 8.35 -8.07 23.08
C LEU A 304 8.39 -7.71 24.56
N THR A 305 8.48 -6.42 24.90
CA THR A 305 8.62 -6.00 26.29
C THR A 305 7.54 -5.01 26.77
N GLY A 306 6.51 -4.70 25.97
CA GLY A 306 5.55 -3.65 26.33
C GLY A 306 6.16 -2.24 26.29
N PRO A 307 5.35 -1.17 26.24
CA PRO A 307 5.83 0.18 26.00
C PRO A 307 6.64 0.76 27.17
N GLU A 308 6.42 0.25 28.39
CA GLU A 308 7.08 0.75 29.62
C GLU A 308 8.42 0.08 29.92
N VAL A 309 8.73 -1.06 29.31
CA VAL A 309 9.99 -1.75 29.60
C VAL A 309 11.07 -1.23 28.66
N VAL A 310 11.85 -0.32 29.21
CA VAL A 310 13.03 0.41 28.68
C VAL A 310 14.20 -0.53 28.26
N ASN A 311 13.94 -1.81 27.96
CA ASN A 311 14.94 -2.83 27.65
C ASN A 311 15.31 -2.88 26.15
N GLY A 312 15.49 -1.71 25.52
CA GLY A 312 16.13 -1.62 24.20
C GLY A 312 15.26 -1.88 22.96
N ASP A 313 13.93 -2.00 23.11
CA ASP A 313 13.01 -2.28 22.01
C ASP A 313 12.48 -1.00 21.31
N ALA A 314 12.24 0.08 22.08
CA ALA A 314 11.76 1.34 21.51
C ALA A 314 12.69 1.90 20.41
N PRO A 315 12.20 2.69 19.45
CA PRO A 315 12.99 3.19 18.32
C PRO A 315 14.25 3.95 18.71
N ALA A 316 14.27 4.63 19.86
CA ALA A 316 15.50 5.21 20.41
C ALA A 316 16.65 4.21 20.57
N PHE A 317 16.38 2.91 20.65
CA PHE A 317 17.37 1.86 20.84
C PHE A 317 17.41 0.87 19.67
N SER A 318 16.25 0.51 19.11
CA SER A 318 16.14 -0.46 18.04
C SER A 318 16.45 0.11 16.65
N TYR A 319 16.34 1.43 16.44
CA TYR A 319 16.41 2.00 15.10
C TYR A 319 17.81 1.84 14.44
N PRO A 320 17.92 1.16 13.29
CA PRO A 320 19.15 1.12 12.50
C PRO A 320 19.13 2.23 11.43
N SER A 321 20.29 2.86 11.21
CA SER A 321 20.46 3.85 10.14
C SER A 321 19.98 3.30 8.78
N GLY A 322 19.25 4.11 8.02
CA GLY A 322 18.72 3.80 6.70
C GLY A 322 17.30 3.21 6.68
N TRP A 323 16.81 2.71 7.82
CA TRP A 323 15.54 1.98 7.89
C TRP A 323 14.36 2.79 7.35
N MET A 324 14.30 4.09 7.63
CA MET A 324 13.21 4.95 7.17
C MET A 324 13.15 5.08 5.64
N GLN A 325 14.29 5.36 4.99
CA GLN A 325 14.40 5.47 3.53
C GLN A 325 13.95 4.17 2.87
N GLN A 326 14.34 3.05 3.48
CA GLN A 326 14.06 1.73 2.97
C GLN A 326 12.58 1.35 3.16
N SER A 327 11.99 1.69 4.29
CA SER A 327 10.55 1.54 4.54
C SER A 327 9.71 2.34 3.54
N PHE A 328 10.09 3.60 3.26
CA PHE A 328 9.43 4.39 2.22
C PHE A 328 9.67 3.83 0.81
N SER A 329 10.87 3.35 0.50
CA SER A 329 11.19 2.70 -0.77
C SER A 329 10.34 1.45 -1.00
N GLU A 330 10.16 0.64 0.04
CA GLU A 330 9.34 -0.58 0.02
C GLU A 330 7.86 -0.26 -0.26
N ILE A 331 7.29 0.73 0.43
CA ILE A 331 5.91 1.19 0.13
C ILE A 331 5.81 1.80 -1.27
N ASN A 332 6.84 2.50 -1.74
CA ASN A 332 6.89 3.00 -3.11
C ASN A 332 6.97 1.87 -4.14
N SER A 333 7.74 0.81 -3.87
CA SER A 333 7.83 -0.41 -4.68
C SER A 333 6.46 -1.08 -4.78
N TRP A 334 5.74 -1.22 -3.66
CA TRP A 334 4.35 -1.69 -3.64
C TRP A 334 3.44 -0.81 -4.51
N ASN A 335 3.50 0.51 -4.33
CA ASN A 335 2.63 1.47 -5.03
C ASN A 335 2.89 1.57 -6.54
N THR A 336 4.14 1.37 -6.95
CA THR A 336 4.56 1.32 -8.36
C THR A 336 4.45 -0.07 -8.96
N ASN A 337 4.08 -1.06 -8.14
CA ASN A 337 4.07 -2.48 -8.49
C ASN A 337 5.41 -2.96 -9.07
N ALA A 338 6.53 -2.41 -8.59
CA ALA A 338 7.86 -2.73 -9.11
C ALA A 338 8.21 -4.22 -8.95
N ALA A 339 7.76 -4.84 -7.86
CA ALA A 339 7.95 -6.27 -7.58
C ALA A 339 6.84 -7.18 -8.18
N GLY A 340 5.84 -6.62 -8.88
CA GLY A 340 4.72 -7.40 -9.45
C GLY A 340 3.70 -7.94 -8.43
N GLU A 341 3.88 -7.71 -7.13
CA GLU A 341 3.00 -8.22 -6.06
C GLU A 341 1.63 -7.49 -5.97
N ASN A 342 1.54 -6.24 -6.42
CA ASN A 342 0.36 -5.39 -6.35
C ASN A 342 -0.42 -5.39 -7.68
N ILE A 343 -0.93 -6.56 -8.06
CA ILE A 343 -1.62 -6.79 -9.35
C ILE A 343 -2.89 -5.95 -9.55
N TYR A 344 -3.47 -5.42 -8.47
CA TYR A 344 -4.67 -4.58 -8.52
C TYR A 344 -4.36 -3.07 -8.46
N GLY A 345 -3.09 -2.70 -8.31
CA GLY A 345 -2.66 -1.30 -8.22
C GLY A 345 -3.21 -0.56 -6.99
N GLN A 346 -3.53 -1.27 -5.91
CA GLN A 346 -4.06 -0.67 -4.69
C GLN A 346 -2.95 0.12 -4.00
N LYS A 347 -3.16 1.42 -3.85
CA LYS A 347 -2.14 2.33 -3.29
C LYS A 347 -2.26 2.47 -1.78
N ILE A 348 -1.10 2.54 -1.14
CA ILE A 348 -0.90 3.00 0.23
C ILE A 348 -0.52 4.48 0.15
N ASN A 349 -1.40 5.35 0.65
CA ASN A 349 -1.27 6.80 0.50
C ASN A 349 -0.39 7.45 1.57
N ALA A 350 -0.24 6.81 2.74
CA ALA A 350 0.55 7.32 3.85
C ALA A 350 1.31 6.19 4.54
N LEU A 351 2.51 6.51 5.01
CA LEU A 351 3.31 5.74 5.96
C LEU A 351 3.71 6.69 7.09
N CYS A 352 2.97 6.62 8.21
CA CYS A 352 3.11 7.54 9.32
C CYS A 352 4.02 7.00 10.42
N TRP A 353 5.11 7.70 10.72
CA TRP A 353 5.96 7.38 11.86
C TRP A 353 5.26 7.67 13.19
N PHE A 354 5.25 6.70 14.10
CA PHE A 354 4.78 6.84 15.47
C PHE A 354 5.95 7.10 16.42
N VAL A 355 6.19 8.32 16.93
CA VAL A 355 5.44 9.60 16.83
C VAL A 355 6.39 10.78 16.58
N TYR A 356 5.90 12.02 16.37
CA TYR A 356 6.76 13.20 16.30
C TYR A 356 7.03 13.83 17.68
N GLU A 357 5.99 14.23 18.42
CA GLU A 357 6.13 14.82 19.76
C GLU A 357 6.01 13.80 20.89
N ASP A 358 6.68 14.10 22.00
CA ASP A 358 6.61 13.33 23.23
C ASP A 358 5.34 13.66 24.02
N ASP A 359 4.36 12.74 24.00
CA ASP A 359 3.20 12.79 24.90
C ASP A 359 3.42 11.90 26.13
N GLY A 360 4.49 12.18 26.87
CA GLY A 360 4.85 11.57 28.14
C GLY A 360 5.43 10.15 28.04
N MET A 361 4.61 9.16 27.68
CA MET A 361 5.04 7.76 27.60
C MET A 361 5.79 7.43 26.31
N TRP A 362 5.66 8.28 25.29
CA TRP A 362 6.22 8.07 23.95
C TRP A 362 7.58 8.71 23.72
N ARG A 363 8.26 9.18 24.77
CA ARG A 363 9.55 9.87 24.67
C ARG A 363 10.63 9.13 23.87
N TYR A 364 10.61 7.80 23.87
CA TYR A 364 11.57 6.94 23.15
C TYR A 364 11.12 6.59 21.71
N PHE A 365 9.99 7.14 21.26
CA PHE A 365 9.41 7.01 19.93
C PHE A 365 9.38 8.35 19.18
N ALA A 366 9.32 9.46 19.92
CA ALA A 366 9.15 10.82 19.42
C ALA A 366 10.35 11.33 18.59
N LEU A 367 10.19 11.52 17.28
CA LEU A 367 11.25 12.02 16.41
C LEU A 367 11.83 13.35 16.88
N ALA A 368 11.04 14.23 17.53
CA ALA A 368 11.51 15.51 18.04
C ALA A 368 12.57 15.37 19.16
N ASN A 369 12.65 14.21 19.81
CA ASN A 369 13.57 13.96 20.91
C ASN A 369 14.97 13.55 20.46
N ASN A 370 15.95 13.79 21.32
CA ASN A 370 17.36 13.45 21.09
C ASN A 370 17.81 12.19 21.85
N TYR A 371 16.88 11.27 22.15
CA TYR A 371 17.22 10.00 22.82
C TYR A 371 17.77 8.98 21.82
N GLY A 372 18.91 8.38 22.16
CA GLY A 372 19.52 7.27 21.43
C GLY A 372 19.59 7.53 19.92
N ASN A 373 18.97 6.65 19.12
CA ASN A 373 18.99 6.68 17.66
C ASN A 373 17.90 7.55 17.02
N LEU A 374 17.07 8.27 17.81
CA LEU A 374 16.02 9.15 17.25
C LEU A 374 16.57 10.31 16.40
N PRO A 375 17.72 10.96 16.71
CA PRO A 375 18.34 11.91 15.79
C PRO A 375 18.67 11.29 14.43
N THR A 376 19.16 10.05 14.41
CA THR A 376 19.42 9.31 13.17
C THR A 376 18.13 9.04 12.41
N ALA A 377 17.08 8.56 13.10
CA ALA A 377 15.77 8.34 12.50
C ALA A 377 15.15 9.61 11.91
N ARG A 378 15.30 10.75 12.61
CA ARG A 378 14.85 12.07 12.14
C ARG A 378 15.60 12.50 10.87
N ASN A 379 16.92 12.39 10.86
CA ASN A 379 17.74 12.70 9.69
C ASN A 379 17.39 11.79 8.51
N ASP A 380 17.15 10.51 8.78
CA ASP A 380 16.75 9.54 7.77
C ASP A 380 15.38 9.84 7.18
N PHE A 381 14.42 10.30 7.99
CA PHE A 381 13.14 10.81 7.50
C PHE A 381 13.33 12.00 6.56
N GLN A 382 14.10 13.01 6.98
CA GLN A 382 14.39 14.19 6.16
C GLN A 382 15.09 13.83 4.85
N ASN A 383 16.01 12.88 4.90
CA ASN A 383 16.68 12.35 3.72
C ASN A 383 15.69 11.59 2.82
N ALA A 384 14.83 10.74 3.38
CA ALA A 384 13.82 9.99 2.64
C ALA A 384 12.86 10.92 1.89
N VAL A 385 12.47 12.03 2.52
CA VAL A 385 11.65 13.08 1.91
C VAL A 385 12.29 13.59 0.62
N ASN A 386 13.61 13.67 0.51
CA ASN A 386 14.30 14.14 -0.69
C ASN A 386 14.17 13.18 -1.91
N TYR A 387 13.91 11.89 -1.69
CA TYR A 387 13.80 10.88 -2.76
C TYR A 387 12.45 10.88 -3.52
N ASN A 388 11.48 11.73 -3.17
CA ASN A 388 10.20 11.89 -3.89
C ASN A 388 9.31 10.63 -4.00
N TYR A 389 9.40 9.71 -3.04
CA TYR A 389 8.54 8.53 -2.97
C TYR A 389 7.05 8.90 -2.99
N GLY A 390 6.26 8.19 -3.81
CA GLY A 390 4.82 8.38 -3.93
C GLY A 390 4.35 9.56 -4.79
N SER A 391 5.24 10.45 -5.24
CA SER A 391 4.85 11.50 -6.17
C SER A 391 4.58 10.90 -7.56
N SER A 392 3.45 11.25 -8.18
CA SER A 392 3.11 10.87 -9.57
C SER A 392 3.98 11.60 -10.61
N VAL A 393 5.10 12.19 -10.18
CA VAL A 393 6.12 12.71 -11.07
C VAL A 393 6.72 11.49 -11.75
N SER A 394 6.31 11.30 -13.01
CA SER A 394 7.05 10.57 -14.02
C SER A 394 8.54 10.62 -13.69
N ARG A 395 9.16 9.44 -13.53
CA ARG A 395 10.61 9.23 -13.47
C ARG A 395 11.34 10.48 -13.96
N MET A 396 11.96 11.24 -13.07
CA MET A 396 13.08 12.07 -13.51
C MET A 396 13.98 11.11 -14.29
N SER A 397 14.20 11.42 -15.56
CA SER A 397 15.04 10.62 -16.43
C SER A 397 16.36 10.39 -15.71
N ASN A 398 16.74 9.12 -15.55
CA ASN A 398 18.02 8.70 -15.00
C ASN A 398 19.22 9.10 -15.88
N GLU A 399 19.07 10.07 -16.79
CA GLU A 399 20.14 10.53 -17.69
C GLU A 399 21.20 11.37 -16.97
N GLU A 400 20.93 11.89 -15.77
CA GLU A 400 21.89 12.76 -15.06
C GLU A 400 22.73 12.05 -13.98
N GLN A 401 22.52 10.74 -13.74
CA GLN A 401 23.34 9.96 -12.79
C GLN A 401 24.06 8.74 -13.41
N LEU A 402 23.88 8.46 -14.71
CA LEU A 402 24.48 7.30 -15.39
C LEU A 402 25.76 7.60 -16.20
N SER A 403 26.48 8.69 -15.91
CA SER A 403 27.76 8.95 -16.57
C SER A 403 28.97 8.26 -15.91
N ASN A 404 28.80 7.51 -14.83
CA ASN A 404 29.92 6.76 -14.22
C ASN A 404 29.45 5.43 -13.59
N GLY A 405 29.47 4.36 -14.38
CA GLY A 405 29.37 2.99 -13.87
C GLY A 405 28.50 2.10 -14.76
N LEU A 406 29.13 1.30 -15.60
CA LEU A 406 28.51 0.15 -16.24
C LEU A 406 27.99 -0.79 -15.13
N ILE A 407 26.67 -0.97 -15.02
CA ILE A 407 26.08 -2.00 -14.15
C ILE A 407 25.09 -2.82 -14.98
N ASP A 408 25.31 -4.12 -14.98
CA ASP A 408 24.58 -5.19 -15.67
C ASP A 408 23.09 -5.24 -15.29
N ASP A 409 22.25 -5.37 -16.31
CA ASP A 409 20.79 -5.46 -16.24
C ASP A 409 20.31 -6.93 -16.06
N GLU A 410 20.85 -7.62 -15.04
CA GLU A 410 20.51 -9.03 -14.73
C GLU A 410 19.25 -9.20 -13.86
N THR A 411 18.62 -8.11 -13.40
CA THR A 411 17.69 -8.16 -12.24
C THR A 411 16.22 -8.45 -12.56
N LEU A 412 15.86 -8.86 -13.78
CA LEU A 412 14.50 -9.29 -14.15
C LEU A 412 14.46 -10.65 -14.87
N SER A 413 15.36 -11.57 -14.52
CA SER A 413 15.40 -12.90 -15.13
C SER A 413 14.49 -13.91 -14.43
N GLU A 414 13.65 -14.60 -15.20
CA GLU A 414 12.98 -15.82 -14.76
C GLU A 414 13.98 -16.97 -14.94
N GLU A 415 14.55 -17.46 -13.83
CA GLU A 415 15.43 -18.64 -13.86
C GLU A 415 14.60 -19.90 -14.13
N LEU A 416 14.79 -20.49 -15.31
CA LEU A 416 14.19 -21.78 -15.63
C LEU A 416 15.12 -22.91 -15.14
N PRO A 417 14.57 -23.99 -14.56
CA PRO A 417 15.37 -25.10 -14.03
C PRO A 417 16.31 -25.68 -15.10
N GLY A 418 17.62 -25.51 -14.92
CA GLY A 418 18.69 -25.95 -15.85
C GLY A 418 19.53 -24.80 -16.46
N GLY A 419 19.35 -23.55 -16.02
CA GLY A 419 20.29 -22.45 -16.29
C GLY A 419 20.10 -21.74 -17.65
N VAL A 420 18.88 -21.74 -18.17
CA VAL A 420 18.50 -20.86 -19.28
C VAL A 420 17.67 -19.72 -18.69
N TYR A 421 18.05 -18.48 -18.95
CA TYR A 421 17.35 -17.29 -18.47
C TYR A 421 16.76 -16.54 -19.65
N ILE A 422 15.51 -16.11 -19.56
CA ILE A 422 14.83 -15.36 -20.61
C ILE A 422 14.31 -14.06 -20.01
N TYR A 423 14.75 -12.91 -20.54
CA TYR A 423 14.45 -11.60 -19.96
C TYR A 423 14.60 -10.45 -20.95
N PRO A 424 13.98 -9.29 -20.73
CA PRO A 424 12.88 -9.08 -19.79
C PRO A 424 11.61 -9.83 -20.26
N ASN A 425 10.71 -10.14 -19.31
CA ASN A 425 9.37 -10.65 -19.61
C ASN A 425 8.34 -9.86 -18.79
N PRO A 426 7.53 -8.96 -19.38
CA PRO A 426 7.39 -8.71 -20.82
C PRO A 426 8.59 -8.03 -21.49
N ALA A 427 8.86 -8.35 -22.76
CA ALA A 427 9.88 -7.69 -23.60
C ALA A 427 9.27 -6.62 -24.51
N GLU A 428 9.89 -5.44 -24.56
CA GLU A 428 9.41 -4.27 -25.34
C GLU A 428 10.26 -3.97 -26.58
N HIS A 429 11.58 -4.16 -26.48
CA HIS A 429 12.49 -3.85 -27.60
C HIS A 429 13.41 -5.02 -27.92
N ILE A 430 13.96 -5.67 -26.89
CA ILE A 430 14.88 -6.78 -27.02
C ILE A 430 14.45 -7.88 -26.05
N LEU A 431 14.51 -9.12 -26.52
CA LEU A 431 14.40 -10.33 -25.70
C LEU A 431 15.79 -10.96 -25.59
N HIS A 432 16.31 -11.07 -24.38
CA HIS A 432 17.54 -11.76 -24.05
C HIS A 432 17.29 -13.21 -23.68
N ILE A 433 18.18 -14.09 -24.14
CA ILE A 433 18.25 -15.48 -23.68
C ILE A 433 19.70 -15.74 -23.25
N LYS A 434 19.91 -15.99 -21.96
CA LYS A 434 21.22 -16.35 -21.41
C LYS A 434 21.32 -17.86 -21.25
N LEU A 435 22.36 -18.45 -21.80
CA LEU A 435 22.66 -19.88 -21.72
C LEU A 435 23.71 -20.12 -20.61
N LYS A 436 23.53 -21.19 -19.84
CA LYS A 436 24.46 -21.59 -18.77
C LYS A 436 25.87 -21.86 -19.28
N ASN A 437 26.01 -22.47 -20.45
CA ASN A 437 27.27 -22.90 -21.02
C ASN A 437 27.50 -22.22 -22.38
N PRO A 438 28.40 -21.22 -22.48
CA PRO A 438 28.64 -20.51 -23.74
C PRO A 438 29.26 -21.38 -24.83
N SER A 439 29.78 -22.56 -24.48
CA SER A 439 30.35 -23.50 -25.45
C SER A 439 29.31 -24.43 -26.08
N GLU A 440 28.09 -24.48 -25.55
CA GLU A 440 27.01 -25.34 -26.07
C GLU A 440 26.27 -24.66 -27.23
N LYS A 441 25.90 -25.44 -28.26
CA LYS A 441 25.04 -24.95 -29.34
C LYS A 441 23.58 -25.08 -28.92
N ALA A 442 22.86 -23.97 -28.95
CA ALA A 442 21.42 -23.94 -28.72
C ALA A 442 20.66 -23.59 -30.00
N HIS A 443 19.57 -24.30 -30.26
CA HIS A 443 18.58 -23.96 -31.27
C HIS A 443 17.39 -23.28 -30.58
N ILE A 444 17.17 -22.01 -30.91
CA ILE A 444 16.16 -21.15 -30.29
C ILE A 444 15.07 -20.90 -31.31
N MET A 445 13.83 -21.19 -30.93
CA MET A 445 12.64 -20.96 -31.76
C MET A 445 11.61 -20.16 -30.97
N ILE A 446 10.87 -19.27 -31.64
CA ILE A 446 9.75 -18.54 -31.07
C ILE A 446 8.49 -18.93 -31.84
N TYR A 447 7.46 -19.35 -31.10
CA TYR A 447 6.16 -19.74 -31.63
C TYR A 447 5.06 -18.79 -31.16
N THR A 448 4.06 -18.54 -32.01
CA THR A 448 2.78 -17.99 -31.57
C THR A 448 2.05 -18.99 -30.67
N LEU A 449 1.02 -18.57 -29.93
CA LEU A 449 0.19 -19.49 -29.12
C LEU A 449 -0.58 -20.52 -29.96
N THR A 450 -0.73 -20.31 -31.27
CA THR A 450 -1.33 -21.27 -32.19
C THR A 450 -0.32 -22.27 -32.77
N GLY A 451 0.96 -22.13 -32.42
CA GLY A 451 2.04 -23.06 -32.81
C GLY A 451 2.77 -22.70 -34.10
N GLU A 452 2.56 -21.50 -34.65
CA GLU A 452 3.30 -21.02 -35.83
C GLU A 452 4.70 -20.53 -35.42
N GLU A 453 5.74 -21.02 -36.10
CA GLU A 453 7.13 -20.58 -35.87
C GLU A 453 7.37 -19.22 -36.55
N VAL A 454 7.72 -18.20 -35.76
CA VAL A 454 7.94 -16.83 -36.25
C VAL A 454 9.40 -16.39 -36.19
N TYR A 455 10.25 -17.14 -35.47
CA TYR A 455 11.68 -16.89 -35.39
C TYR A 455 12.42 -18.19 -35.08
N SER A 456 13.61 -18.37 -35.67
CA SER A 456 14.45 -19.57 -35.48
C SER A 456 15.93 -19.27 -35.73
N ILE A 457 16.80 -19.69 -34.82
CA ILE A 457 18.25 -19.50 -34.94
C ILE A 457 19.03 -20.61 -34.21
N THR A 458 20.19 -21.00 -34.75
CA THR A 458 21.22 -21.73 -33.99
C THR A 458 22.26 -20.74 -33.46
N TYR A 459 22.49 -20.74 -32.15
CA TYR A 459 23.41 -19.83 -31.48
C TYR A 459 24.40 -20.59 -30.58
N GLN A 460 25.62 -20.06 -30.46
CA GLN A 460 26.65 -20.56 -29.55
C GLN A 460 27.32 -19.36 -28.88
N GLY A 461 27.15 -19.23 -27.56
CA GLY A 461 27.61 -18.10 -26.77
C GLY A 461 26.80 -17.96 -25.49
N GLU A 462 27.16 -17.01 -24.63
CA GLU A 462 26.50 -16.85 -23.32
C GLU A 462 25.14 -16.15 -23.43
N LEU A 463 25.01 -15.15 -24.30
CA LEU A 463 23.85 -14.26 -24.35
C LEU A 463 23.46 -13.95 -25.78
N ILE A 464 22.22 -14.26 -26.13
CA ILE A 464 21.60 -13.81 -27.37
C ILE A 464 20.59 -12.69 -27.08
N SER A 465 20.55 -11.71 -27.97
CA SER A 465 19.64 -10.57 -27.92
C SER A 465 18.81 -10.54 -29.21
N ILE A 466 17.51 -10.76 -29.09
CA ILE A 466 16.57 -10.85 -30.21
C ILE A 466 15.75 -9.54 -30.26
N PRO A 467 15.88 -8.71 -31.30
CA PRO A 467 15.00 -7.56 -31.48
C PRO A 467 13.55 -8.02 -31.65
N THR A 468 12.64 -7.42 -30.88
CA THR A 468 11.22 -7.77 -30.88
C THR A 468 10.40 -7.00 -31.92
N SER A 469 11.01 -6.06 -32.64
CA SER A 469 10.34 -5.17 -33.60
C SER A 469 9.67 -5.87 -34.78
N ALA A 470 10.03 -7.12 -35.06
CA ALA A 470 9.42 -7.94 -36.10
C ALA A 470 8.28 -8.84 -35.58
N LEU A 471 8.01 -8.85 -34.27
CA LEU A 471 6.97 -9.63 -33.62
C LEU A 471 5.79 -8.71 -33.28
N GLU A 472 4.57 -9.16 -33.51
CA GLU A 472 3.38 -8.44 -33.06
C GLU A 472 3.27 -8.50 -31.53
N SER A 473 2.74 -7.44 -30.90
CA SER A 473 2.47 -7.43 -29.46
C SER A 473 1.54 -8.58 -29.07
N GLY A 474 1.97 -9.44 -28.16
CA GLY A 474 1.26 -10.68 -27.86
C GLY A 474 2.04 -11.65 -26.99
N ALA A 475 1.43 -12.79 -26.69
CA ALA A 475 2.09 -13.88 -25.97
C ALA A 475 2.69 -14.89 -26.95
N TYR A 476 3.91 -15.35 -26.65
CA TYR A 476 4.66 -16.30 -27.46
C TYR A 476 5.23 -17.43 -26.59
N LEU A 477 5.58 -18.54 -27.23
CA LEU A 477 6.34 -19.63 -26.63
C LEU A 477 7.78 -19.59 -27.17
N VAL A 478 8.76 -19.39 -26.30
CA VAL A 478 10.18 -19.47 -26.63
C VAL A 478 10.65 -20.87 -26.30
N LYS A 479 11.13 -21.61 -27.31
CA LYS A 479 11.69 -22.95 -27.17
C LYS A 479 13.20 -22.91 -27.38
N VAL A 480 13.95 -23.40 -26.40
CA VAL A 480 15.41 -23.52 -26.45
C VAL A 480 15.76 -25.00 -26.42
N VAL A 481 16.45 -25.48 -27.45
CA VAL A 481 16.92 -26.87 -27.58
C VAL A 481 18.43 -26.87 -27.56
N THR A 482 19.02 -27.55 -26.60
CA THR A 482 20.48 -27.75 -26.53
C THR A 482 20.79 -29.23 -26.72
N THR A 483 22.05 -29.65 -26.55
CA THR A 483 22.40 -31.08 -26.62
C THR A 483 21.82 -31.87 -25.46
N ASP A 484 21.68 -31.23 -24.30
CA ASP A 484 21.29 -31.88 -23.05
C ASP A 484 19.81 -31.69 -22.70
N GLU A 485 19.16 -30.63 -23.19
CA GLU A 485 17.78 -30.31 -22.79
C GLU A 485 16.91 -29.61 -23.84
N VAL A 486 15.59 -29.67 -23.64
CA VAL A 486 14.59 -28.87 -24.36
C VAL A 486 13.77 -28.09 -23.35
N LYS A 487 13.70 -26.78 -23.53
CA LYS A 487 12.93 -25.88 -22.68
C LYS A 487 11.93 -25.07 -23.46
N VAL A 488 10.80 -24.78 -22.83
CA VAL A 488 9.76 -23.91 -23.38
C VAL A 488 9.33 -22.93 -22.30
N SER A 489 9.31 -21.64 -22.60
CA SER A 489 8.79 -20.59 -21.72
C SER A 489 7.81 -19.69 -22.43
N LYS A 490 6.85 -19.13 -21.68
CA LYS A 490 5.89 -18.16 -22.21
C LYS A 490 6.43 -16.75 -22.00
N VAL A 491 6.58 -15.99 -23.09
CA VAL A 491 7.04 -14.61 -23.06
C VAL A 491 5.94 -13.68 -23.59
N GLN A 492 5.80 -12.52 -22.97
CA GLN A 492 4.91 -11.45 -23.44
C GLN A 492 5.73 -10.40 -24.20
N ILE A 493 5.40 -10.15 -25.46
CA ILE A 493 5.93 -9.05 -26.27
C ILE A 493 4.96 -7.86 -26.19
N LYS A 494 5.48 -6.65 -26.00
CA LYS A 494 4.69 -5.41 -25.87
C LYS A 494 4.69 -4.58 -27.12
#